data_AF-A0A7C6ZMD4-F1
#
_entry.id   AF-A0A7C6ZMD4-F1
#
_cell.length_a   1.000
_cell.length_b   1.000
_cell.length_c   1.000
_cell.angle_alpha   90.00
_cell.angle_beta   90.00
_cell.angle_gamma   90.00
#
_symmetry.space_group_name_H-M   'P 1'
#
loop_
_entity.id
_entity.type
_entity.pdbx_description
1 polymer ?
#
loop_
_entity_poly.entity_id
_entity_poly.type
_entity_poly.pdbx_seq_one_letter_code
_entity_poly.pdbx_strand_id
1 'polypeptide(L)'
;MQVLGSVRAPGVYVLSVGSRLMDAIAKAGGLSEDADASGVLLTQKADGEKGAVGGTVTRLIQVDRILEQGQSEENRGLADGDMIFVPRVKREVVVVGEVAKPGVYRIDKGSRLMDAIALAGGPTPRAALEAVCIFEQSRISSTREVQIGMNNLLFQGNAVDNPPIKAGDIIYVPETKRLDWSKVLSFLSGLKLVKDLFMR
;
A
#
# COMPACT_ATOMS: atom_id res chain seq x y z
N MET A 1 28.38 -3.13 3.23
CA MET A 1 27.02 -2.91 2.68
C MET A 1 26.02 -2.63 3.81
N GLN A 2 24.98 -1.84 3.56
CA GLN A 2 23.94 -1.52 4.54
C GLN A 2 22.57 -2.06 4.10
N VAL A 3 21.80 -2.65 5.03
CA VAL A 3 20.38 -2.99 4.84
C VAL A 3 19.55 -2.20 5.84
N LEU A 4 18.68 -1.33 5.35
CA LEU A 4 17.82 -0.47 6.16
C LEU A 4 16.34 -0.69 5.82
N GLY A 5 15.46 -0.21 6.70
CA GLY A 5 14.01 -0.23 6.49
C GLY A 5 13.33 -1.47 7.10
N SER A 6 12.26 -1.95 6.46
CA SER A 6 11.42 -3.04 6.95
C SER A 6 12.01 -4.43 6.68
N VAL A 7 13.14 -4.70 7.34
CA VAL A 7 13.75 -6.03 7.48
C VAL A 7 13.77 -6.43 8.95
N ARG A 8 13.94 -7.72 9.25
CA ARG A 8 13.94 -8.20 10.65
C ARG A 8 15.09 -7.63 11.48
N ALA A 9 16.26 -7.50 10.88
CA ALA A 9 17.44 -6.92 11.50
C ALA A 9 18.03 -5.86 10.55
N PRO A 10 17.67 -4.58 10.67
CA PRO A 10 18.35 -3.52 9.91
C PRO A 10 19.76 -3.30 10.47
N GLY A 11 20.73 -3.03 9.60
CA GLY A 11 22.11 -2.82 10.01
C GLY A 11 23.13 -2.91 8.88
N VAL A 12 24.41 -2.88 9.28
CA VAL A 12 25.55 -3.04 8.39
C VAL A 12 25.92 -4.50 8.32
N TYR A 13 26.12 -5.01 7.10
CA TYR A 13 26.45 -6.39 6.84
C TYR A 13 27.71 -6.51 5.99
N VAL A 14 28.57 -7.45 6.39
CA VAL A 14 29.71 -7.90 5.61
C VAL A 14 29.25 -9.06 4.74
N LEU A 15 29.39 -8.96 3.43
CA LEU A 15 29.02 -10.00 2.48
C LEU A 15 30.26 -10.59 1.82
N SER A 16 30.12 -11.80 1.31
CA SER A 16 31.19 -12.45 0.55
C SER A 16 31.22 -11.90 -0.87
N VAL A 17 32.36 -12.02 -1.53
CA VAL A 17 32.48 -11.67 -2.95
C VAL A 17 31.51 -12.53 -3.75
N GLY A 18 30.73 -11.90 -4.63
CA GLY A 18 29.69 -12.56 -5.42
C GLY A 18 28.31 -12.65 -4.75
N SER A 19 28.14 -12.11 -3.54
CA SER A 19 26.82 -12.03 -2.90
C SER A 19 25.84 -11.16 -3.71
N ARG A 20 24.57 -11.54 -3.64
CA ARG A 20 23.46 -10.88 -4.35
C ARG A 20 22.45 -10.28 -3.37
N LEU A 21 21.52 -9.49 -3.91
CA LEU A 21 20.45 -8.84 -3.14
C LEU A 21 19.74 -9.79 -2.16
N MET A 22 19.40 -11.00 -2.61
CA MET A 22 18.72 -11.96 -1.74
C MET A 22 19.59 -12.45 -0.58
N ASP A 23 20.91 -12.58 -0.76
CA ASP A 23 21.82 -12.97 0.31
C ASP A 23 21.88 -11.90 1.41
N ALA A 24 21.87 -10.63 1.01
CA ALA A 24 21.80 -9.51 1.92
C ALA A 24 20.51 -9.52 2.75
N ILE A 25 19.36 -9.68 2.09
CA ILE A 25 18.05 -9.70 2.74
C ILE A 25 17.95 -10.92 3.66
N ALA A 26 18.42 -12.09 3.23
CA ALA A 26 18.47 -13.29 4.05
C ALA A 26 19.35 -13.10 5.29
N LYS A 27 20.52 -12.47 5.14
CA LYS A 27 21.42 -12.16 6.25
C LYS A 27 20.83 -11.14 7.24
N ALA A 28 19.97 -10.25 6.75
CA ALA A 28 19.15 -9.35 7.57
C ALA A 28 17.94 -10.03 8.25
N GLY A 29 17.83 -11.36 8.16
CA GLY A 29 16.75 -12.15 8.75
C GLY A 29 15.47 -12.20 7.92
N GLY A 30 15.50 -11.70 6.68
CA GLY A 30 14.36 -11.61 5.77
C GLY A 30 13.58 -10.30 5.88
N LEU A 31 12.60 -10.16 4.98
CA LEU A 31 11.66 -9.04 4.96
C LEU A 31 10.71 -9.11 6.17
N SER A 32 10.34 -7.95 6.71
CA SER A 32 9.30 -7.84 7.73
C SER A 32 7.89 -7.99 7.12
N GLU A 33 6.87 -8.26 7.92
CA GLU A 33 5.49 -8.43 7.42
C GLU A 33 4.85 -7.18 6.80
N ASP A 34 5.40 -6.02 7.15
CA ASP A 34 5.01 -4.72 6.63
C ASP A 34 5.94 -4.22 5.54
N ALA A 35 6.87 -5.05 5.05
CA ALA A 35 7.79 -4.70 3.97
C ALA A 35 7.10 -4.63 2.62
N ASP A 36 7.39 -3.60 1.84
CA ASP A 36 7.04 -3.51 0.44
C ASP A 36 8.14 -4.16 -0.41
N ALA A 37 7.92 -5.45 -0.74
CA ALA A 37 8.83 -6.23 -1.55
C ALA A 37 8.88 -5.78 -3.02
N SER A 38 7.84 -5.07 -3.50
CA SER A 38 7.74 -4.63 -4.90
C SER A 38 8.53 -3.35 -5.18
N GLY A 39 8.94 -2.65 -4.11
CA GLY A 39 9.55 -1.33 -4.16
C GLY A 39 10.89 -1.20 -3.44
N VAL A 40 11.66 -2.28 -3.34
CA VAL A 40 12.97 -2.25 -2.65
C VAL A 40 13.94 -1.35 -3.43
N LEU A 41 14.65 -0.47 -2.72
CA LEU A 41 15.62 0.43 -3.31
C LEU A 41 17.02 -0.12 -3.13
N LEU A 42 17.73 -0.30 -4.24
CA LEU A 42 19.15 -0.64 -4.26
C LEU A 42 19.94 0.56 -4.78
N THR A 43 20.74 1.16 -3.91
CA THR A 43 21.66 2.25 -4.25
C THR A 43 23.07 1.69 -4.35
N GLN A 44 23.67 1.83 -5.53
CA GLN A 44 25.03 1.37 -5.83
C GLN A 44 25.88 2.53 -6.30
N LYS A 45 27.19 2.42 -6.12
CA LYS A 45 28.12 3.37 -6.74
C LYS A 45 28.02 3.22 -8.26
N ALA A 46 27.95 4.34 -8.98
CA ALA A 46 28.02 4.32 -10.44
C ALA A 46 29.44 3.90 -10.84
N ASP A 47 29.56 2.84 -11.63
CA ASP A 47 30.80 2.54 -12.33
C ASP A 47 31.04 3.67 -13.32
N GLY A 48 32.08 4.46 -13.07
CA GLY A 48 32.40 5.63 -13.87
C GLY A 48 32.75 5.22 -15.29
N GLU A 49 31.83 5.41 -16.22
CA GLU A 49 32.23 5.66 -17.60
C GLU A 49 32.90 7.05 -17.62
N LYS A 50 34.19 7.01 -17.98
CA LYS A 50 35.16 8.11 -18.10
C LYS A 50 34.54 9.51 -18.06
N GLY A 51 34.64 10.17 -16.89
CA GLY A 51 34.45 11.61 -16.75
C GLY A 51 33.32 12.07 -15.82
N ALA A 52 32.47 11.17 -15.33
CA ALA A 52 31.44 11.53 -14.35
C ALA A 52 31.94 11.34 -12.90
N VAL A 53 31.90 12.42 -12.13
CA VAL A 53 32.21 12.47 -10.69
C VAL A 53 31.26 11.54 -9.91
N GLY A 54 31.80 10.49 -9.30
CA GLY A 54 31.28 9.83 -8.09
C GLY A 54 29.75 9.76 -7.88
N GLY A 55 28.98 9.38 -8.90
CA GLY A 55 27.52 9.26 -8.78
C GLY A 55 27.09 8.00 -8.05
N THR A 56 25.95 8.04 -7.38
CA THR A 56 25.22 6.84 -6.91
C THR A 56 24.00 6.61 -7.78
N VAL A 57 23.75 5.37 -8.19
CA VAL A 57 22.55 4.99 -8.93
C VAL A 57 21.61 4.24 -7.99
N THR A 58 20.42 4.80 -7.77
CA THR A 58 19.34 4.13 -7.05
C THR A 58 18.40 3.47 -8.04
N ARG A 59 18.10 2.19 -7.82
CA ARG A 59 17.21 1.38 -8.65
C ARG A 59 16.09 0.81 -7.80
N LEU A 60 14.90 0.74 -8.39
CA LEU A 60 13.77 0.01 -7.84
C LEU A 60 13.91 -1.47 -8.22
N ILE A 61 13.80 -2.35 -7.24
CA ILE A 61 13.90 -3.79 -7.39
C ILE A 61 12.64 -4.44 -6.80
N GLN A 62 12.03 -5.33 -7.57
CA GLN A 62 10.81 -6.07 -7.25
C GLN A 62 11.21 -7.45 -6.72
N VAL A 63 11.48 -7.50 -5.41
CA VAL A 63 11.94 -8.70 -4.70
C VAL A 63 10.88 -9.79 -4.67
N ASP A 64 9.59 -9.43 -4.71
CA ASP A 64 8.47 -10.36 -4.89
C ASP A 64 8.64 -11.24 -6.14
N ARG A 65 9.03 -10.64 -7.27
CA ARG A 65 9.30 -11.41 -8.50
C ARG A 65 10.48 -12.36 -8.36
N ILE A 66 11.51 -11.97 -7.63
CA ILE A 66 12.67 -12.83 -7.35
C ILE A 66 12.22 -14.06 -6.53
N LEU A 67 11.38 -13.86 -5.52
CA LEU A 67 10.85 -14.92 -4.67
C LEU A 67 9.95 -15.89 -5.43
N GLU A 68 9.14 -15.39 -6.38
CA GLU A 68 8.22 -16.20 -7.16
C GLU A 68 8.90 -16.97 -8.31
N GLN A 69 9.84 -16.33 -9.01
CA GLN A 69 10.43 -16.85 -10.25
C GLN A 69 11.81 -17.49 -10.06
N GLY A 70 12.42 -17.33 -8.87
CA GLY A 70 13.67 -17.98 -8.46
C GLY A 70 14.95 -17.43 -9.13
N GLN A 71 14.93 -17.19 -10.43
CA GLN A 71 16.03 -16.61 -11.21
C GLN A 71 15.54 -15.37 -11.96
N SER A 72 15.55 -14.24 -11.27
CA SER A 72 15.26 -12.95 -11.88
C SER A 72 16.55 -12.15 -12.06
N GLU A 73 16.67 -11.47 -13.19
CA GLU A 73 17.67 -10.43 -13.47
C GLU A 73 17.69 -9.34 -12.38
N GLU A 74 16.60 -9.25 -11.62
CA GLU A 74 16.45 -8.35 -10.48
C GLU A 74 17.29 -8.77 -9.26
N ASN A 75 17.74 -10.03 -9.16
CA ASN A 75 18.66 -10.48 -8.10
C ASN A 75 20.11 -10.11 -8.41
N ARG A 76 20.37 -8.79 -8.39
CA ARG A 76 21.65 -8.20 -8.78
C ARG A 76 22.77 -8.51 -7.80
N GLY A 77 23.99 -8.59 -8.33
CA GLY A 77 25.20 -8.65 -7.54
C GLY A 77 25.41 -7.37 -6.73
N LEU A 78 25.95 -7.53 -5.53
CA LEU A 78 26.23 -6.46 -4.60
C LEU A 78 27.73 -6.20 -4.50
N ALA A 79 28.08 -4.94 -4.32
CA ALA A 79 29.44 -4.49 -4.07
C ALA A 79 29.57 -3.86 -2.68
N ASP A 80 30.81 -3.63 -2.25
CA ASP A 80 31.03 -2.85 -1.04
C ASP A 80 30.55 -1.39 -1.23
N GLY A 81 30.03 -0.81 -0.16
CA GLY A 81 29.38 0.51 -0.20
C GLY A 81 27.93 0.52 -0.69
N ASP A 82 27.39 -0.60 -1.18
CA ASP A 82 25.97 -0.67 -1.58
C ASP A 82 25.02 -0.52 -0.39
N MET A 83 23.87 0.07 -0.67
CA MET A 83 22.80 0.32 0.29
C MET A 83 21.48 -0.26 -0.22
N ILE A 84 20.85 -1.07 0.61
CA ILE A 84 19.51 -1.62 0.38
C ILE A 84 18.57 -0.93 1.35
N PHE A 85 17.51 -0.35 0.83
CA PHE A 85 16.42 0.21 1.63
C PHE A 85 15.12 -0.51 1.28
N VAL A 86 14.53 -1.16 2.27
CA VAL A 86 13.24 -1.86 2.14
C VAL A 86 12.14 -0.96 2.68
N PRO A 87 11.28 -0.37 1.84
CA PRO A 87 10.20 0.46 2.32
C PRO A 87 9.13 -0.36 3.08
N ARG A 88 8.29 0.35 3.82
CA ARG A 88 7.05 -0.21 4.38
C ARG A 88 5.95 -0.14 3.35
N VAL A 89 5.10 -1.17 3.29
CA VAL A 89 3.85 -1.14 2.50
C VAL A 89 3.04 0.06 2.95
N LYS A 90 2.69 0.90 1.99
CA LYS A 90 1.67 1.94 2.19
C LYS A 90 0.31 1.28 1.97
N ARG A 91 -0.30 0.83 3.07
CA ARG A 91 -1.67 0.32 3.06
C ARG A 91 -2.58 1.50 3.38
N GLU A 92 -3.09 2.15 2.34
CA GLU A 92 -3.95 3.33 2.47
C GLU A 92 -5.28 3.08 1.79
N VAL A 93 -6.36 3.62 2.35
CA VAL A 93 -7.70 3.64 1.75
C VAL A 93 -8.22 5.06 1.71
N VAL A 94 -9.14 5.32 0.78
CA VAL A 94 -9.79 6.62 0.65
C VAL A 94 -11.19 6.51 1.22
N VAL A 95 -11.53 7.30 2.23
CA VAL A 95 -12.87 7.32 2.82
C VAL A 95 -13.56 8.64 2.47
N VAL A 96 -14.73 8.54 1.86
CA VAL A 96 -15.47 9.68 1.29
C VAL A 96 -16.96 9.64 1.61
N GLY A 97 -17.59 10.82 1.54
CA GLY A 97 -19.02 11.00 1.79
C GLY A 97 -19.32 11.35 3.24
N GLU A 98 -20.39 10.78 3.78
CA GLU A 98 -20.97 11.09 5.09
C GLU A 98 -20.21 10.45 6.26
N VAL A 99 -18.95 10.87 6.42
CA VAL A 99 -18.10 10.59 7.58
C VAL A 99 -17.63 11.90 8.21
N ALA A 100 -17.23 11.87 9.48
CA ALA A 100 -16.81 13.07 10.20
C ALA A 100 -15.61 13.78 9.52
N LYS A 101 -14.66 13.00 8.99
CA LYS A 101 -13.47 13.50 8.30
C LYS A 101 -13.21 12.68 7.03
N PRO A 102 -13.69 13.10 5.85
CA PRO A 102 -13.31 12.47 4.59
C PRO A 102 -11.80 12.63 4.33
N GLY A 103 -11.12 11.59 3.82
CA GLY A 103 -9.67 11.65 3.63
C GLY A 103 -9.01 10.32 3.26
N VAL A 104 -7.68 10.34 3.20
CA VAL A 104 -6.83 9.16 3.02
C VAL A 104 -6.41 8.63 4.39
N TYR A 105 -6.60 7.35 4.62
CA TYR A 105 -6.35 6.70 5.90
C TYR A 105 -5.39 5.53 5.73
N ARG A 106 -4.34 5.50 6.56
CA ARG A 106 -3.46 4.35 6.67
C ARG A 106 -4.16 3.26 7.46
N ILE A 107 -4.16 2.05 6.93
CA ILE A 107 -4.78 0.86 7.52
C ILE A 107 -3.71 -0.18 7.83
N ASP A 108 -4.04 -1.07 8.76
CA ASP A 108 -3.19 -2.19 9.12
C ASP A 108 -3.53 -3.43 8.30
N LYS A 109 -2.67 -4.46 8.40
CA LYS A 109 -2.94 -5.75 7.77
C LYS A 109 -4.15 -6.38 8.44
N GLY A 110 -5.16 -6.74 7.64
CA GLY A 110 -6.39 -7.34 8.13
C GLY A 110 -7.45 -6.33 8.60
N SER A 111 -7.22 -5.03 8.42
CA SER A 111 -8.26 -4.01 8.63
C SER A 111 -9.50 -4.29 7.81
N ARG A 112 -10.64 -3.87 8.36
CA ARG A 112 -11.97 -4.03 7.79
C ARG A 112 -12.63 -2.68 7.58
N LEU A 113 -13.76 -2.68 6.88
CA LEU A 113 -14.53 -1.49 6.52
C LEU A 113 -14.79 -0.56 7.72
N MET A 114 -15.20 -1.12 8.85
CA MET A 114 -15.49 -0.34 10.06
C MET A 114 -14.25 0.32 10.66
N ASP A 115 -13.07 -0.29 10.52
CA ASP A 115 -11.83 0.32 11.01
C ASP A 115 -11.54 1.61 10.22
N ALA A 116 -11.75 1.59 8.90
CA ALA A 116 -11.58 2.77 8.06
C ALA A 116 -12.63 3.86 8.38
N ILE A 117 -13.90 3.49 8.59
CA ILE A 117 -14.95 4.44 8.99
C ILE A 117 -14.64 5.04 10.37
N ALA A 118 -14.13 4.23 11.31
CA ALA A 118 -13.72 4.69 12.63
C ALA A 118 -12.51 5.64 12.56
N LEU A 119 -11.51 5.33 11.73
CA LEU A 119 -10.38 6.22 11.45
C LEU A 119 -10.84 7.56 10.87
N ALA A 120 -11.90 7.54 10.05
CA ALA A 120 -12.56 8.74 9.53
C ALA A 120 -13.41 9.51 10.56
N GLY A 121 -13.40 9.09 11.83
CA GLY A 121 -14.14 9.73 12.92
C GLY A 121 -15.61 9.29 13.03
N GLY A 122 -15.98 8.19 12.37
CA GLY A 122 -17.34 7.65 12.37
C GLY A 122 -18.26 8.28 11.31
N PRO A 123 -19.44 7.67 11.10
CA PRO A 123 -20.44 8.19 10.18
C PRO A 123 -21.12 9.45 10.72
N THR A 124 -21.56 10.34 9.83
CA THR A 124 -22.40 11.48 10.21
C THR A 124 -23.84 11.02 10.50
N PRO A 125 -24.68 11.84 11.16
CA PRO A 125 -26.10 11.53 11.35
C PRO A 125 -26.91 11.39 10.04
N ARG A 126 -26.34 11.81 8.89
CA ARG A 126 -26.99 11.69 7.58
C ARG A 126 -26.50 10.49 6.78
N ALA A 127 -25.55 9.72 7.32
CA ALA A 127 -24.98 8.56 6.62
C ALA A 127 -26.01 7.45 6.43
N ALA A 128 -26.21 7.03 5.19
CA ALA A 128 -26.97 5.83 4.84
C ALA A 128 -26.05 4.60 4.89
N LEU A 129 -25.78 4.11 6.11
CA LEU A 129 -24.88 2.96 6.37
C LEU A 129 -25.30 1.66 5.67
N GLU A 130 -26.58 1.54 5.34
CA GLU A 130 -27.14 0.42 4.58
C GLU A 130 -26.75 0.41 3.09
N ALA A 131 -26.08 1.46 2.59
CA ALA A 131 -25.72 1.61 1.18
C ALA A 131 -24.23 1.97 0.99
N VAL A 132 -23.35 1.57 1.93
CA VAL A 132 -21.91 1.84 1.81
C VAL A 132 -21.34 1.10 0.61
N CYS A 133 -20.50 1.76 -0.18
CA CYS A 133 -19.86 1.16 -1.34
C CYS A 133 -18.35 1.07 -1.14
N ILE A 134 -17.76 -0.06 -1.52
CA ILE A 134 -16.32 -0.23 -1.67
C ILE A 134 -16.01 -0.36 -3.15
N PHE A 135 -15.11 0.48 -3.64
CA PHE A 135 -14.57 0.42 -4.99
C PHE A 135 -13.11 -0.01 -4.91
N GLU A 136 -12.77 -1.15 -5.54
CA GLU A 136 -11.38 -1.61 -5.61
C GLU A 136 -10.62 -0.79 -6.66
N GLN A 137 -9.44 -0.26 -6.32
CA GLN A 137 -8.62 0.56 -7.22
C GLN A 137 -8.28 -0.17 -8.54
N SER A 138 -8.12 -1.49 -8.49
CA SER A 138 -7.78 -2.32 -9.65
C SER A 138 -8.93 -2.44 -10.65
N ARG A 139 -10.18 -2.23 -10.23
CA ARG A 139 -11.40 -2.50 -11.02
C ARG A 139 -12.51 -1.58 -10.53
N ILE A 140 -12.51 -0.32 -10.99
CA ILE A 140 -13.60 0.64 -10.68
C ILE A 140 -14.97 0.10 -11.12
N SER A 141 -15.00 -0.78 -12.13
CA SER A 141 -16.21 -1.47 -12.59
C SER A 141 -16.79 -2.47 -11.58
N SER A 142 -16.00 -2.95 -10.61
CA SER A 142 -16.51 -3.79 -9.52
C SER A 142 -16.82 -2.92 -8.31
N THR A 143 -18.09 -2.55 -8.19
CA THR A 143 -18.63 -1.95 -6.96
C THR A 143 -19.08 -3.08 -6.05
N ARG A 144 -18.55 -3.12 -4.82
CA ARG A 144 -19.10 -3.96 -3.77
C ARG A 144 -19.97 -3.10 -2.86
N GLU A 145 -21.28 -3.23 -3.01
CA GLU A 145 -22.21 -2.65 -2.06
C GLU A 145 -22.20 -3.49 -0.77
N VAL A 146 -22.07 -2.80 0.36
CA VAL A 146 -21.98 -3.38 1.70
C VAL A 146 -23.04 -2.71 2.55
N GLN A 147 -23.99 -3.52 3.00
CA GLN A 147 -25.01 -3.05 3.93
C GLN A 147 -24.46 -3.16 5.34
N ILE A 148 -24.29 -2.02 6.01
CA ILE A 148 -23.84 -1.98 7.40
C ILE A 148 -25.04 -1.67 8.29
N GLY A 149 -25.27 -2.51 9.30
CA GLY A 149 -26.17 -2.17 10.42
C GLY A 149 -27.66 -2.30 10.12
N MET A 150 -28.08 -3.28 9.32
CA MET A 150 -29.49 -3.66 9.28
C MET A 150 -29.98 -3.96 10.72
N ASN A 151 -31.06 -3.30 11.14
CA ASN A 151 -31.78 -3.49 12.42
C ASN A 151 -31.30 -2.68 13.65
N ASN A 152 -30.75 -1.46 13.48
CA ASN A 152 -30.42 -0.54 14.57
C ASN A 152 -29.40 -1.06 15.61
N LEU A 153 -28.76 -2.19 15.33
CA LEU A 153 -27.70 -2.74 16.14
C LEU A 153 -26.45 -2.79 15.28
N LEU A 154 -25.58 -1.79 15.44
CA LEU A 154 -24.25 -1.74 14.81
C LEU A 154 -23.35 -2.94 15.18
N PHE A 155 -23.84 -3.92 15.96
CA PHE A 155 -23.02 -4.93 16.62
C PHE A 155 -23.76 -6.27 16.81
N GLN A 156 -24.01 -7.01 15.73
CA GLN A 156 -24.22 -8.47 15.84
C GLN A 156 -22.99 -9.30 15.41
N GLY A 157 -21.85 -8.65 15.12
CA GLY A 157 -20.59 -9.38 14.90
C GLY A 157 -20.58 -10.30 13.68
N ASN A 158 -21.54 -10.16 12.77
CA ASN A 158 -21.55 -10.93 11.52
C ASN A 158 -20.47 -10.39 10.58
N ALA A 159 -19.58 -11.29 10.14
CA ALA A 159 -18.50 -10.99 9.21
C ALA A 159 -18.99 -10.48 7.83
N VAL A 160 -20.28 -10.64 7.54
CA VAL A 160 -20.94 -10.15 6.32
C VAL A 160 -21.05 -8.62 6.31
N ASP A 161 -21.23 -8.00 7.48
CA ASP A 161 -21.48 -6.56 7.62
C ASP A 161 -20.17 -5.73 7.72
N ASN A 162 -19.02 -6.40 7.89
CA ASN A 162 -17.72 -5.76 8.04
C ASN A 162 -16.64 -6.46 7.20
N PRO A 163 -16.67 -6.29 5.87
CA PRO A 163 -15.73 -6.95 4.97
C PRO A 163 -14.29 -6.45 5.16
N PRO A 164 -13.29 -7.29 4.85
CA PRO A 164 -11.89 -6.84 4.80
C PRO A 164 -11.71 -5.81 3.69
N ILE A 165 -10.86 -4.81 3.96
CA ILE A 165 -10.48 -3.77 3.00
C ILE A 165 -9.03 -3.97 2.57
N LYS A 166 -8.72 -3.57 1.34
CA LYS A 166 -7.39 -3.67 0.75
C LYS A 166 -6.81 -2.28 0.54
N ALA A 167 -5.48 -2.22 0.45
CA ALA A 167 -4.79 -1.01 0.04
C ALA A 167 -5.31 -0.56 -1.34
N GLY A 168 -5.60 0.74 -1.47
CA GLY A 168 -6.17 1.34 -2.66
C GLY A 168 -7.70 1.44 -2.67
N ASP A 169 -8.40 0.72 -1.79
CA ASP A 169 -9.86 0.76 -1.78
C ASP A 169 -10.40 2.17 -1.53
N ILE A 170 -11.48 2.50 -2.23
CA ILE A 170 -12.26 3.73 -2.03
C ILE A 170 -13.56 3.33 -1.35
N ILE A 171 -13.76 3.83 -0.14
CA ILE A 171 -14.92 3.59 0.69
C ILE A 171 -15.80 4.84 0.60
N TYR A 172 -16.99 4.67 0.04
CA TYR A 172 -17.98 5.72 -0.06
C TYR A 172 -19.14 5.46 0.89
N VAL A 173 -19.37 6.42 1.79
CA VAL A 173 -20.49 6.45 2.71
C VAL A 173 -21.51 7.45 2.17
N PRO A 174 -22.63 7.02 1.59
CA PRO A 174 -23.58 7.95 1.00
C PRO A 174 -24.47 8.64 2.04
N GLU A 175 -25.10 9.73 1.62
CA GLU A 175 -26.15 10.43 2.38
C GLU A 175 -27.54 9.78 2.19
N THR A 176 -27.73 9.04 1.09
CA THR A 176 -28.99 8.34 0.78
C THR A 176 -28.68 7.03 0.08
N LYS A 177 -29.69 6.17 -0.14
CA LYS A 177 -29.51 4.92 -0.92
C LYS A 177 -29.06 5.14 -2.37
N ARG A 178 -29.10 6.38 -2.89
CA ARG A 178 -28.66 6.68 -4.25
C ARG A 178 -27.17 7.05 -4.25
N LEU A 179 -26.40 6.26 -4.99
CA LEU A 179 -24.99 6.55 -5.26
C LEU A 179 -24.86 7.84 -6.10
N ASP A 180 -24.10 8.81 -5.58
CA ASP A 180 -23.83 10.07 -6.26
C ASP A 180 -22.37 10.13 -6.73
N TRP A 181 -22.17 9.74 -8.00
CA TRP A 181 -20.85 9.76 -8.65
C TRP A 181 -20.21 11.14 -8.74
N SER A 182 -21.01 12.22 -8.72
CA SER A 182 -20.47 13.57 -8.79
C SER A 182 -19.72 13.94 -7.49
N LYS A 183 -20.25 13.53 -6.34
CA LYS A 183 -19.61 13.71 -5.04
C LYS A 183 -18.34 12.88 -4.91
N VAL A 184 -18.37 11.62 -5.37
CA VAL A 184 -17.19 10.74 -5.34
C VAL A 184 -16.06 11.30 -6.22
N LEU A 185 -16.37 11.65 -7.48
CA LEU A 185 -15.37 12.13 -8.43
C LEU A 185 -14.79 13.49 -8.05
N SER A 186 -15.60 14.41 -7.51
CA SER A 186 -15.11 15.73 -7.09
C SER A 186 -14.06 15.64 -5.99
N PHE A 187 -14.26 14.75 -5.02
CA PHE A 187 -13.29 14.52 -3.95
C PHE A 187 -12.00 13.87 -4.44
N LEU A 188 -12.11 12.82 -5.28
CA LEU A 188 -10.94 12.16 -5.86
C LEU A 188 -10.13 13.12 -6.75
N SER A 189 -10.81 13.99 -7.48
CA SER A 189 -10.18 15.02 -8.31
C SER A 189 -9.40 16.01 -7.44
N GLY A 190 -9.96 16.40 -6.29
CA GLY A 190 -9.30 17.26 -5.30
C GLY A 190 -8.05 16.63 -4.68
N LEU A 191 -8.01 15.31 -4.53
CA LEU A 191 -6.87 14.57 -3.98
C LEU A 191 -5.74 14.29 -4.98
N LYS A 192 -5.84 14.79 -6.23
CA LYS A 192 -4.97 14.41 -7.35
C LYS A 192 -4.97 12.89 -7.67
N LEU A 193 -5.90 12.11 -7.11
CA LEU A 193 -6.00 10.65 -7.32
C LEU A 193 -6.52 10.28 -8.72
N VAL A 194 -7.24 11.20 -9.38
CA VAL A 194 -7.86 10.97 -10.69
C VAL A 194 -6.82 10.85 -11.82
N LYS A 195 -5.64 11.48 -11.66
CA LYS A 195 -4.61 11.45 -12.70
C LYS A 195 -4.02 10.05 -12.91
N ASP A 196 -3.97 9.25 -11.85
CA ASP A 196 -3.46 7.87 -11.89
C ASP A 196 -4.54 6.84 -12.24
N LEU A 197 -5.83 7.21 -12.08
CA LEU A 197 -6.98 6.34 -12.37
C LEU A 197 -7.40 6.35 -13.86
N PHE A 198 -7.18 7.45 -14.58
CA PHE A 198 -7.64 7.65 -15.96
C PHE A 198 -6.53 7.65 -17.03
N MET A 199 -5.25 7.54 -16.65
CA MET A 199 -4.11 7.53 -17.60
C MET A 199 -3.43 6.16 -17.73
N ARG A 200 -4.22 5.08 -17.81
CA ARG A 200 -3.78 3.78 -18.34
C ARG A 200 -4.66 3.34 -19.49
#